data_AF-A0A1H8E340-F1
#
_entry.id   AF-A0A1H8E340-F1
#
_cell.length_a   1.000
_cell.length_b   1.000
_cell.length_c   1.000
_cell.angle_alpha   90.00
_cell.angle_beta   90.00
_cell.angle_gamma   90.00
#
_symmetry.space_group_name_H-M   'P 1'
#
loop_
_entity.id
_entity.type
_entity.pdbx_description
1 polymer ?
#
loop_
_entity_poly.entity_id
_entity_poly.type
_entity_poly.pdbx_seq_one_letter_code
_entity_poly.pdbx_strand_id
1 'polypeptide(L)'
;MQQISFFKKLITCTLAGLVIGASTLRISFTFLRAWIPVRMMSIVPLLLLVAAIIYAVIWQLRKTNHPATLAFWQGLLRYGVAFDLATFGWEKLFHLQFVVSLSKLDLPYSSFSSQDLFWAFFSYSYPFGCIIAGCQLTGAMLLLFHRTRLAGVFILLPVLVNILLMDIFYKIGPTVVVHVSIMLSGTLYFLFIEFNRLKEFFFAAKDQLPALHFPQYLKMAVRLSIIYIPLLLIAMRGKPDHDPQLRGKYEVEQLKIDQQILSRTSCADSILTLVYFDSKNGCVFEYNSLQRRWYGVYKKENDHLEIKWRTPAGKPVFTAAMSPVNAAGNLILTGMMGNDPMTITLKKINN
;
A
#
# COMPACT_ATOMS: atom_id res chain seq x y z
N MET A 1 -15.15 -3.98 46.13
CA MET A 1 -15.05 -4.25 44.68
C MET A 1 -15.31 -2.96 43.92
N GLN A 2 -14.41 -2.51 43.04
CA GLN A 2 -14.65 -1.31 42.23
C GLN A 2 -15.91 -1.48 41.37
N GLN A 3 -16.74 -0.43 41.31
CA GLN A 3 -17.95 -0.42 40.49
C GLN A 3 -17.57 -0.37 39.00
N ILE A 4 -18.09 -1.28 38.19
CA ILE A 4 -17.86 -1.25 36.73
C ILE A 4 -18.62 -0.05 36.16
N SER A 5 -17.88 0.92 35.63
CA SER A 5 -18.44 2.10 34.96
C SER A 5 -19.39 1.70 33.82
N PHE A 6 -20.48 2.46 33.66
CA PHE A 6 -21.41 2.30 32.54
C PHE A 6 -20.70 2.30 31.19
N PHE A 7 -19.71 3.19 31.01
CA PHE A 7 -18.93 3.26 29.78
C PHE A 7 -18.25 1.93 29.45
N LYS A 8 -17.66 1.26 30.46
CA LYS A 8 -17.03 -0.06 30.29
C LYS A 8 -18.05 -1.13 29.93
N LYS A 9 -19.25 -1.12 30.53
CA LYS A 9 -20.32 -2.07 30.19
C LYS A 9 -20.75 -1.88 28.73
N LEU A 10 -21.08 -0.65 28.36
CA LEU A 10 -21.58 -0.29 27.03
C LEU A 10 -20.56 -0.65 25.94
N ILE A 11 -19.31 -0.19 26.06
CA ILE A 11 -18.30 -0.42 25.02
C ILE A 11 -18.00 -1.91 24.83
N THR A 12 -17.95 -2.70 25.91
CA THR A 12 -17.66 -4.13 25.84
C THR A 12 -18.78 -4.88 25.13
N CYS A 13 -20.03 -4.63 25.50
CA CYS A 13 -21.18 -5.28 24.86
C CYS A 13 -21.31 -4.85 23.40
N THR A 14 -21.18 -3.55 23.09
CA THR A 14 -21.27 -3.04 21.72
C THR A 14 -20.19 -3.65 20.83
N LEU A 15 -18.93 -3.68 21.26
CA LEU A 15 -17.85 -4.29 20.49
C LEU A 15 -18.04 -5.80 20.31
N ALA A 16 -18.47 -6.51 21.36
CA ALA A 16 -18.77 -7.93 21.25
C ALA A 16 -19.90 -8.20 20.25
N GLY A 17 -20.99 -7.41 20.30
CA GLY A 17 -22.10 -7.49 19.35
C GLY A 17 -21.67 -7.19 17.92
N LEU A 18 -20.84 -6.16 17.70
CA LEU A 18 -20.29 -5.81 16.40
C LEU A 18 -19.39 -6.93 15.83
N VAL A 19 -18.46 -7.46 16.64
CA VAL A 19 -17.53 -8.51 16.21
C VAL A 19 -18.28 -9.79 15.86
N ILE A 20 -19.16 -10.27 16.74
CA ILE A 20 -19.94 -11.48 16.49
C ILE A 20 -20.89 -11.28 15.31
N GLY A 21 -21.53 -10.11 15.21
CA GLY A 21 -22.37 -9.75 14.08
C GLY A 21 -21.61 -9.74 12.75
N ALA A 22 -20.42 -9.12 12.71
CA ALA A 22 -19.57 -9.07 11.52
C ALA A 22 -19.10 -10.48 11.08
N SER A 23 -18.64 -11.30 12.03
CA SER A 23 -18.27 -12.68 11.73
C SER A 23 -19.46 -13.52 11.23
N THR A 24 -20.65 -13.30 11.81
CA THR A 24 -21.88 -13.98 11.37
C THR A 24 -22.25 -13.57 9.95
N LEU A 25 -22.25 -12.27 9.66
CA LEU A 25 -22.55 -11.75 8.32
C LEU A 25 -21.62 -12.35 7.27
N ARG A 26 -20.32 -12.44 7.58
CA ARG A 26 -19.32 -13.04 6.68
C ARG A 26 -19.63 -14.50 6.41
N ILE A 27 -19.85 -15.31 7.44
CA ILE A 27 -20.18 -16.74 7.29
C ILE A 27 -21.46 -16.90 6.46
N SER A 28 -22.50 -16.11 6.77
CA SER A 28 -23.74 -16.10 6.00
C SER A 28 -23.50 -15.72 4.54
N PHE A 29 -22.66 -14.74 4.26
CA PHE A 29 -22.32 -14.36 2.89
C PHE A 29 -21.58 -15.47 2.15
N THR A 30 -20.68 -16.19 2.82
CA THR A 30 -19.94 -17.30 2.18
C THR A 30 -20.85 -18.46 1.81
N PHE A 31 -21.70 -18.91 2.74
CA PHE A 31 -22.47 -20.15 2.57
C PHE A 31 -23.88 -19.93 2.05
N LEU A 32 -24.53 -18.81 2.39
CA LEU A 32 -25.97 -18.61 2.14
C LEU A 32 -26.28 -17.66 0.98
N ARG A 33 -25.26 -17.06 0.33
CA ARG A 33 -25.48 -16.03 -0.72
C ARG A 33 -26.23 -16.53 -1.95
N ALA A 34 -26.23 -17.85 -2.18
CA ALA A 34 -26.95 -18.47 -3.27
C ALA A 34 -28.47 -18.49 -3.04
N TRP A 35 -28.91 -18.46 -1.78
CA TRP A 35 -30.31 -18.63 -1.40
C TRP A 35 -30.94 -17.37 -0.81
N ILE A 36 -30.15 -16.51 -0.16
CA ILE A 36 -30.66 -15.38 0.61
C ILE A 36 -30.04 -14.08 0.09
N PRO A 37 -30.82 -13.01 -0.15
CA PRO A 37 -30.28 -11.73 -0.54
C PRO A 37 -29.53 -11.05 0.61
N VAL A 38 -28.48 -10.28 0.28
CA VAL A 38 -27.58 -9.64 1.26
C VAL A 38 -28.31 -8.78 2.29
N ARG A 39 -29.38 -8.08 1.89
CA ARG A 39 -30.19 -7.23 2.80
C ARG A 39 -30.85 -8.04 3.94
N MET A 40 -31.24 -9.28 3.67
CA MET A 40 -31.82 -10.15 4.69
C MET A 40 -30.74 -10.70 5.61
N MET A 41 -29.55 -10.98 5.07
CA MET A 41 -28.41 -11.44 5.87
C MET A 41 -27.94 -10.39 6.88
N SER A 42 -28.03 -9.10 6.56
CA SER A 42 -27.63 -8.02 7.47
C SER A 42 -28.58 -7.80 8.64
N ILE A 43 -29.78 -8.39 8.63
CA ILE A 43 -30.75 -8.27 9.73
C ILE A 43 -30.23 -8.94 11.00
N VAL A 44 -29.69 -10.16 10.89
CA VAL A 44 -29.21 -10.92 12.05
C VAL A 44 -28.07 -10.19 12.80
N PRO A 45 -27.00 -9.72 12.12
CA PRO A 45 -25.97 -8.88 12.76
C PRO A 45 -26.52 -7.63 13.43
N LEU A 46 -27.50 -6.96 12.81
CA LEU A 46 -28.11 -5.77 13.38
C LEU A 46 -28.88 -6.10 14.68
N LEU A 47 -29.66 -7.19 14.67
CA LEU A 47 -30.37 -7.66 15.86
C LEU A 47 -29.41 -8.05 16.99
N LEU A 48 -28.29 -8.71 16.67
CA LEU A 48 -27.24 -9.04 17.66
C LEU A 48 -26.63 -7.78 18.29
N LEU A 49 -26.35 -6.76 17.48
CA LEU A 49 -25.84 -5.48 17.97
C LEU A 49 -26.85 -4.79 18.89
N VAL A 50 -28.11 -4.68 18.44
CA VAL A 50 -29.19 -4.05 19.22
C VAL A 50 -29.41 -4.81 20.53
N ALA A 51 -29.44 -6.14 20.50
CA ALA A 51 -29.58 -6.96 21.70
C ALA A 51 -28.40 -6.75 22.69
N ALA A 52 -27.16 -6.64 22.19
CA ALA A 52 -26.00 -6.37 23.03
C ALA A 52 -26.07 -4.99 23.70
N ILE A 53 -26.51 -3.97 22.98
CA ILE A 53 -26.70 -2.61 23.52
C ILE A 53 -27.83 -2.59 24.56
N ILE A 54 -28.98 -3.21 24.26
CA ILE A 54 -30.11 -3.34 25.19
C ILE A 54 -29.65 -4.07 26.46
N TYR A 55 -28.89 -5.15 26.32
CA TYR A 55 -28.34 -5.87 27.47
C TYR A 55 -27.45 -4.98 28.33
N ALA A 56 -26.58 -4.15 27.73
CA ALA A 56 -25.73 -3.22 28.47
C ALA A 56 -26.55 -2.21 29.28
N VAL A 57 -27.64 -1.70 28.71
CA VAL A 57 -28.56 -0.78 29.40
C VAL A 57 -29.30 -1.49 30.54
N ILE A 58 -29.86 -2.68 30.31
CA ILE A 58 -30.53 -3.49 31.34
C ILE A 58 -29.55 -3.81 32.48
N TRP A 59 -28.32 -4.19 32.15
CA TRP A 59 -27.27 -4.47 33.13
C TRP A 59 -26.89 -3.23 33.95
N GLN A 60 -26.99 -2.03 33.37
CA GLN A 60 -26.82 -0.80 34.12
C GLN A 60 -28.00 -0.52 35.07
N LEU A 61 -29.23 -0.66 34.58
CA LEU A 61 -30.45 -0.39 35.35
C LEU A 61 -30.62 -1.35 36.53
N ARG A 62 -30.27 -2.63 36.37
CA ARG A 62 -30.34 -3.63 37.44
C ARG A 62 -29.32 -3.40 38.57
N LYS A 63 -28.41 -2.42 38.44
CA LYS A 63 -27.33 -2.10 39.40
C LYS A 63 -26.48 -3.32 39.82
N THR A 64 -26.51 -4.40 39.06
CA THR A 64 -25.71 -5.60 39.33
C THR A 64 -24.26 -5.37 38.90
N ASN A 65 -23.31 -5.75 39.76
CA ASN A 65 -21.88 -5.53 39.55
C ASN A 65 -21.10 -6.85 39.55
N HIS A 66 -21.59 -7.85 38.82
CA HIS A 66 -20.93 -9.16 38.72
C HIS A 66 -19.74 -9.10 37.75
N PRO A 67 -18.50 -9.31 38.23
CA PRO A 67 -17.32 -9.31 37.37
C PRO A 67 -17.34 -10.43 36.32
N ALA A 68 -18.00 -11.55 36.65
CA ALA A 68 -18.18 -12.68 35.74
C ALA A 68 -18.92 -12.29 34.45
N THR A 69 -19.91 -11.38 34.52
CA THR A 69 -20.63 -10.89 33.35
C THR A 69 -19.71 -10.10 32.42
N LEU A 70 -18.85 -9.24 32.98
CA LEU A 70 -17.86 -8.51 32.19
C LEU A 70 -16.87 -9.48 31.52
N ALA A 71 -16.37 -10.45 32.29
CA ALA A 71 -15.44 -11.46 31.80
C ALA A 71 -16.05 -12.30 30.66
N PHE A 72 -17.34 -12.63 30.74
CA PHE A 72 -18.08 -13.30 29.67
C PHE A 72 -18.09 -12.48 28.38
N TRP A 73 -18.49 -11.21 28.44
CA TRP A 73 -18.53 -10.35 27.25
C TRP A 73 -17.14 -10.07 26.66
N GLN A 74 -16.12 -9.91 27.50
CA GLN A 74 -14.73 -9.82 27.07
C GLN A 74 -14.26 -11.13 26.42
N GLY A 75 -14.65 -12.28 26.96
CA GLY A 75 -14.38 -13.59 26.39
C GLY A 75 -15.03 -13.78 25.03
N LEU A 76 -16.29 -13.36 24.88
CA LEU A 76 -17.04 -13.42 23.63
C LEU A 76 -16.39 -12.54 22.56
N LEU A 77 -16.06 -11.29 22.89
CA LEU A 77 -15.32 -10.38 22.01
C LEU A 77 -13.99 -11.00 21.56
N ARG A 78 -13.23 -11.54 22.51
CA ARG A 78 -11.92 -12.16 22.28
C ARG A 78 -12.02 -13.34 21.34
N TYR A 79 -12.99 -14.22 21.59
CA TYR A 79 -13.26 -15.38 20.76
C TYR A 79 -13.67 -14.97 19.35
N GLY A 80 -14.57 -14.00 19.21
CA GLY A 80 -15.01 -13.50 17.92
C GLY A 80 -13.86 -12.95 17.07
N VAL A 81 -13.00 -12.09 17.64
CA VAL A 81 -11.82 -11.57 16.95
C VAL A 81 -10.86 -12.71 16.55
N ALA A 82 -10.54 -13.61 17.49
CA ALA A 82 -9.63 -14.72 17.22
C ALA A 82 -10.19 -15.65 16.13
N PHE A 83 -11.47 -15.99 16.19
CA PHE A 83 -12.13 -16.86 15.22
C PHE A 83 -12.13 -16.27 13.81
N ASP A 84 -12.49 -14.98 13.69
CA ASP A 84 -12.57 -14.30 12.40
C ASP A 84 -11.20 -14.24 11.71
N LEU A 85 -10.18 -13.79 12.46
CA LEU A 85 -8.80 -13.67 11.99
C LEU A 85 -8.17 -15.03 11.70
N ALA A 86 -8.49 -16.05 12.50
CA ALA A 86 -8.03 -17.40 12.21
C ALA A 86 -8.62 -17.92 10.89
N THR A 87 -9.90 -17.63 10.61
CA THR A 87 -10.51 -18.02 9.32
C THR A 87 -9.78 -17.36 8.16
N PHE A 88 -9.52 -16.04 8.22
CA PHE A 88 -8.78 -15.35 7.17
C PHE A 88 -7.32 -15.82 7.04
N GLY A 89 -6.68 -16.21 8.14
CA GLY A 89 -5.36 -16.83 8.12
C GLY A 89 -5.39 -18.17 7.39
N TRP A 90 -6.36 -19.03 7.70
CA TRP A 90 -6.52 -20.31 7.00
C TRP A 90 -6.86 -20.12 5.52
N GLU A 91 -7.75 -19.19 5.16
CA GLU A 91 -8.07 -18.89 3.77
C GLU A 91 -6.82 -18.48 2.96
N LYS A 92 -5.93 -17.67 3.54
CA LYS A 92 -4.65 -17.31 2.91
C LYS A 92 -3.72 -18.51 2.76
N LEU A 93 -3.65 -19.38 3.77
CA LEU A 93 -2.77 -20.55 3.74
C LEU A 93 -3.23 -21.57 2.69
N PHE A 94 -4.54 -21.75 2.51
CA PHE A 94 -5.13 -22.66 1.53
C PHE A 94 -5.34 -22.05 0.14
N HIS A 95 -4.72 -20.90 -0.18
CA HIS A 95 -4.87 -20.20 -1.46
C HIS A 95 -6.34 -19.83 -1.81
N LEU A 96 -7.19 -19.66 -0.82
CA LEU A 96 -8.56 -19.14 -1.00
C LEU A 96 -8.58 -17.61 -1.03
N GLN A 97 -7.48 -16.98 -0.63
CA GLN A 97 -7.22 -15.54 -0.75
C GLN A 97 -5.90 -15.28 -1.49
N PHE A 98 -5.73 -14.03 -1.95
CA PHE A 98 -4.60 -13.59 -2.77
C PHE A 98 -4.52 -14.30 -4.12
N VAL A 99 -5.67 -14.48 -4.77
CA VAL A 99 -5.76 -15.09 -6.11
C VAL A 99 -6.32 -14.07 -7.09
N VAL A 100 -5.73 -14.03 -8.28
CA VAL A 100 -6.20 -13.24 -9.42
C VAL A 100 -6.67 -14.18 -10.53
N SER A 101 -7.72 -13.80 -11.25
CA SER A 101 -8.19 -14.57 -12.40
C SER A 101 -7.13 -14.57 -13.50
N LEU A 102 -6.91 -15.73 -14.13
CA LEU A 102 -5.97 -15.86 -15.26
C LEU A 102 -6.30 -14.88 -16.38
N SER A 103 -7.58 -14.68 -16.69
CA SER A 103 -8.01 -13.71 -17.71
C SER A 103 -7.60 -12.26 -17.42
N LYS A 104 -7.37 -11.90 -16.15
CA LYS A 104 -6.88 -10.56 -15.79
C LYS A 104 -5.37 -10.44 -15.97
N LEU A 105 -4.63 -11.54 -15.90
CA LEU A 105 -3.19 -11.54 -16.15
C LEU A 105 -2.86 -11.31 -17.63
N ASP A 106 -3.79 -11.64 -18.53
CA ASP A 106 -3.65 -11.38 -19.98
C ASP A 106 -3.91 -9.91 -20.36
N LEU A 107 -4.49 -9.12 -19.44
CA LEU A 107 -4.76 -7.71 -19.70
C LEU A 107 -3.47 -6.90 -19.67
N PRO A 108 -3.36 -5.83 -20.48
CA PRO A 108 -2.23 -4.92 -20.39
C PRO A 108 -2.19 -4.27 -19.01
N TYR A 109 -0.99 -4.10 -18.46
CA TYR A 109 -0.80 -3.50 -17.12
C TYR A 109 -1.48 -2.12 -16.97
N SER A 110 -1.58 -1.35 -18.07
CA SER A 110 -2.25 -0.06 -18.10
C SER A 110 -3.77 -0.10 -17.87
N SER A 111 -4.42 -1.26 -18.04
CA SER A 111 -5.86 -1.42 -17.80
C SER A 111 -6.19 -1.98 -16.42
N PHE A 112 -5.18 -2.23 -15.57
CA PHE A 112 -5.42 -2.76 -14.23
C PHE A 112 -6.07 -1.69 -13.35
N SER A 113 -7.19 -2.04 -12.73
CA SER A 113 -7.71 -1.23 -11.63
C SER A 113 -6.78 -1.31 -10.42
N SER A 114 -6.89 -0.37 -9.48
CA SER A 114 -6.11 -0.41 -8.24
C SER A 114 -6.27 -1.74 -7.49
N GLN A 115 -7.50 -2.27 -7.48
CA GLN A 115 -7.80 -3.57 -6.87
C GLN A 115 -7.14 -4.73 -7.62
N ASP A 116 -7.14 -4.72 -8.95
CA ASP A 116 -6.49 -5.78 -9.75
C ASP A 116 -4.98 -5.80 -9.54
N LEU A 117 -4.37 -4.61 -9.45
CA LEU A 117 -2.96 -4.47 -9.14
C LEU A 117 -2.62 -5.04 -7.75
N PHE A 118 -3.46 -4.76 -6.76
CA PHE A 118 -3.31 -5.32 -5.42
C PHE A 118 -3.35 -6.84 -5.44
N TRP A 119 -4.38 -7.44 -6.04
CA TRP A 119 -4.51 -8.91 -6.06
C TRP A 119 -3.41 -9.57 -6.90
N ALA A 120 -3.02 -8.98 -8.03
CA ALA A 120 -1.91 -9.47 -8.84
C ALA A 120 -0.59 -9.48 -8.03
N PHE A 121 -0.28 -8.40 -7.32
CA PHE A 121 0.91 -8.31 -6.47
C PHE A 121 0.94 -9.39 -5.39
N PHE A 122 -0.14 -9.54 -4.61
CA PHE A 122 -0.18 -10.53 -3.54
C PHE A 122 -0.27 -11.97 -4.06
N SER A 123 -0.81 -12.20 -5.26
CA SER A 123 -0.85 -13.54 -5.87
C SER A 123 0.50 -14.06 -6.34
N TYR A 124 1.44 -13.17 -6.62
CA TYR A 124 2.74 -13.55 -7.18
C TYR A 124 3.58 -14.39 -6.19
N SER A 125 3.57 -14.04 -4.90
CA SER A 125 4.44 -14.66 -3.90
C SER A 125 3.63 -15.36 -2.80
N TYR A 126 3.37 -16.65 -2.99
CA TYR A 126 2.71 -17.48 -1.97
C TYR A 126 3.42 -17.49 -0.60
N PRO A 127 4.76 -17.63 -0.50
CA PRO A 127 5.43 -17.62 0.81
C PRO A 127 5.18 -16.33 1.60
N PHE A 128 5.03 -15.20 0.92
CA PHE A 128 4.69 -13.93 1.56
C PHE A 128 3.26 -13.97 2.14
N GLY A 129 2.31 -14.50 1.38
CA GLY A 129 0.95 -14.79 1.88
C GLY A 129 0.94 -15.72 3.09
N CYS A 130 1.76 -16.78 3.10
CA CYS A 130 1.90 -17.69 4.23
C CYS A 130 2.43 -17.01 5.49
N ILE A 131 3.39 -16.09 5.37
CA ILE A 131 3.92 -15.34 6.52
C ILE A 131 2.82 -14.48 7.14
N ILE A 132 2.05 -13.76 6.31
CA ILE A 132 0.91 -12.96 6.77
C ILE A 132 -0.12 -13.85 7.47
N ALA A 133 -0.45 -14.99 6.87
CA ALA A 133 -1.35 -15.99 7.45
C ALA A 133 -0.85 -16.50 8.81
N GLY A 134 0.43 -16.84 8.89
CA GLY A 134 1.09 -17.32 10.12
C GLY A 134 1.04 -16.29 11.23
N CYS A 135 1.29 -15.01 10.93
CA CYS A 135 1.13 -13.92 11.90
C CYS A 135 -0.33 -13.80 12.39
N GLN A 136 -1.32 -13.88 11.49
CA GLN A 136 -2.74 -13.85 11.87
C GLN A 136 -3.13 -15.03 12.76
N LEU A 137 -2.77 -16.25 12.38
CA LEU A 137 -3.07 -17.47 13.13
C LEU A 137 -2.39 -17.48 14.50
N THR A 138 -1.10 -17.14 14.55
CA THR A 138 -0.34 -17.06 15.79
C THR A 138 -0.93 -16.00 16.71
N GLY A 139 -1.19 -14.80 16.19
CA GLY A 139 -1.80 -13.71 16.94
C GLY A 139 -3.20 -14.07 17.48
N ALA A 140 -4.04 -14.70 16.66
CA ALA A 140 -5.38 -15.15 17.04
C ALA A 140 -5.33 -16.24 18.13
N MET A 141 -4.44 -17.22 18.01
CA MET A 141 -4.25 -18.28 19.01
C MET A 141 -3.76 -17.70 20.35
N LEU A 142 -2.74 -16.83 20.31
CA LEU A 142 -2.21 -16.17 21.51
C LEU A 142 -3.25 -15.27 22.18
N LEU A 143 -4.17 -14.67 21.42
CA LEU A 143 -5.25 -13.85 21.94
C LEU A 143 -6.17 -14.63 22.89
N LEU A 144 -6.38 -15.93 22.66
CA LEU A 144 -7.28 -16.78 23.47
C LEU A 144 -6.75 -17.10 24.88
N PHE A 145 -5.43 -17.13 25.07
CA PHE A 145 -4.85 -17.44 26.38
C PHE A 145 -4.63 -16.17 27.21
N HIS A 146 -5.03 -16.20 28.48
CA HIS A 146 -4.92 -15.06 29.39
C HIS A 146 -3.49 -14.53 29.52
N ARG A 147 -2.49 -15.43 29.52
CA ARG A 147 -1.07 -15.08 29.69
C ARG A 147 -0.46 -14.44 28.43
N THR A 148 -0.86 -14.88 27.24
CA THR A 148 -0.26 -14.43 25.97
C THR A 148 -1.10 -13.41 25.21
N ARG A 149 -2.27 -13.04 25.72
CA ARG A 149 -3.21 -12.12 25.06
C ARG A 149 -2.52 -10.85 24.54
N LEU A 150 -1.68 -10.22 25.36
CA LEU A 150 -0.99 -8.99 25.00
C LEU A 150 0.02 -9.18 23.86
N ALA A 151 0.73 -10.32 23.83
CA ALA A 151 1.59 -10.69 22.72
C ALA A 151 0.79 -10.91 21.43
N GLY A 152 -0.38 -11.57 21.54
CA GLY A 152 -1.32 -11.71 20.42
C GLY A 152 -1.77 -10.36 19.87
N VAL A 153 -2.14 -9.41 20.73
CA VAL A 153 -2.50 -8.04 20.34
C VAL A 153 -1.36 -7.33 19.60
N PHE A 154 -0.12 -7.44 20.09
CA PHE A 154 1.04 -6.82 19.42
C PHE A 154 1.37 -7.42 18.05
N ILE A 155 1.06 -8.70 17.83
CA ILE A 155 1.20 -9.35 16.52
C ILE A 155 0.06 -8.91 15.59
N LEU A 156 -1.18 -8.90 16.09
CA LEU A 156 -2.36 -8.63 15.27
C LEU A 156 -2.51 -7.15 14.89
N LEU A 157 -2.11 -6.21 15.74
CA LEU A 157 -2.31 -4.78 15.48
C LEU A 157 -1.60 -4.29 14.21
N PRO A 158 -0.28 -4.49 14.01
CA PRO A 158 0.40 -4.10 12.78
C PRO A 158 -0.22 -4.75 11.53
N VAL A 159 -0.63 -6.03 11.64
CA VAL A 159 -1.24 -6.76 10.54
C VAL A 159 -2.59 -6.16 10.17
N LEU A 160 -3.47 -5.92 11.15
CA LEU A 160 -4.80 -5.34 10.90
C LEU A 160 -4.74 -3.90 10.41
N VAL A 161 -3.82 -3.09 10.95
CA VAL A 161 -3.59 -1.73 10.47
C VAL A 161 -3.11 -1.75 9.02
N ASN A 162 -2.16 -2.63 8.68
CA ASN A 162 -1.70 -2.75 7.30
C ASN A 162 -2.82 -3.16 6.36
N ILE A 163 -3.62 -4.17 6.72
CA ILE A 163 -4.78 -4.61 5.93
C ILE A 163 -5.78 -3.46 5.74
N LEU A 164 -6.13 -2.74 6.81
CA LEU A 164 -7.07 -1.62 6.75
C LEU A 164 -6.57 -0.52 5.80
N LEU A 165 -5.29 -0.15 5.89
CA LEU A 165 -4.70 0.85 5.02
C LEU A 165 -4.70 0.39 3.56
N MET A 166 -4.34 -0.87 3.31
CA MET A 166 -4.38 -1.44 1.97
C MET A 166 -5.80 -1.43 1.39
N ASP A 167 -6.81 -1.85 2.16
CA ASP A 167 -8.20 -1.88 1.73
C ASP A 167 -8.73 -0.47 1.36
N ILE A 168 -8.30 0.56 2.09
CA ILE A 168 -8.65 1.96 1.83
C ILE A 168 -7.93 2.48 0.59
N PHE A 169 -6.60 2.37 0.52
CA PHE A 169 -5.80 2.98 -0.55
C PHE A 169 -5.97 2.26 -1.90
N TYR A 170 -6.20 0.95 -1.89
CA TYR A 170 -6.46 0.17 -3.10
C TYR A 170 -7.94 0.03 -3.43
N LYS A 171 -8.83 0.66 -2.64
CA LYS A 171 -10.29 0.72 -2.86
C LYS A 171 -10.92 -0.68 -3.03
N ILE A 172 -10.51 -1.63 -2.18
CA ILE A 172 -10.95 -3.04 -2.27
C ILE A 172 -12.46 -3.17 -2.05
N GLY A 173 -13.04 -2.36 -1.16
CA GLY A 173 -14.49 -2.23 -1.00
C GLY A 173 -14.92 -1.78 0.40
N PRO A 174 -16.02 -1.03 0.52
CA PRO A 174 -16.45 -0.43 1.79
C PRO A 174 -16.81 -1.49 2.85
N THR A 175 -17.41 -2.61 2.46
CA THR A 175 -17.79 -3.69 3.38
C THR A 175 -16.58 -4.32 4.07
N VAL A 176 -15.48 -4.52 3.33
CA VAL A 176 -14.24 -5.11 3.86
C VAL A 176 -13.55 -4.12 4.80
N VAL A 177 -13.50 -2.84 4.44
CA VAL A 177 -12.97 -1.77 5.30
C VAL A 177 -13.71 -1.70 6.64
N VAL A 178 -15.06 -1.77 6.62
CA VAL A 178 -15.87 -1.78 7.84
C VAL A 178 -15.58 -3.04 8.67
N HIS A 179 -15.52 -4.21 8.03
CA HIS A 179 -15.22 -5.48 8.71
C HIS A 179 -13.87 -5.44 9.45
N VAL A 180 -12.81 -5.03 8.75
CA VAL A 180 -11.47 -4.93 9.33
C VAL A 180 -11.42 -3.86 10.43
N SER A 181 -12.15 -2.75 10.27
CA SER A 181 -12.27 -1.71 11.30
C SER A 181 -12.90 -2.23 12.60
N ILE A 182 -13.92 -3.10 12.49
CA ILE A 182 -14.55 -3.74 13.65
C ILE A 182 -13.56 -4.68 14.35
N MET A 183 -12.82 -5.51 13.61
CA MET A 183 -11.81 -6.42 14.17
C MET A 183 -10.64 -5.66 14.81
N LEU A 184 -10.20 -4.56 14.19
CA LEU A 184 -9.18 -3.66 14.73
C LEU A 184 -9.67 -3.01 16.02
N SER A 185 -10.91 -2.53 16.07
CA SER A 185 -11.51 -1.94 17.28
C SER A 185 -11.60 -2.95 18.43
N GLY A 186 -11.99 -4.20 18.14
CA GLY A 186 -11.99 -5.28 19.13
C GLY A 186 -10.58 -5.61 19.64
N THR A 187 -9.57 -5.57 18.77
CA THR A 187 -8.16 -5.79 19.15
C THR A 187 -7.61 -4.63 19.99
N LEU A 188 -7.89 -3.38 19.58
CA LEU A 188 -7.51 -2.16 20.32
C LEU A 188 -8.13 -2.10 21.71
N TYR A 189 -9.36 -2.61 21.88
CA TYR A 189 -10.00 -2.69 23.19
C TYR A 189 -9.16 -3.49 24.20
N PHE A 190 -8.54 -4.60 23.78
CA PHE A 190 -7.67 -5.38 24.66
C PHE A 190 -6.36 -4.66 24.99
N LEU A 191 -5.83 -3.86 24.04
CA LEU A 191 -4.69 -2.98 24.31
C LEU A 191 -5.08 -1.91 25.34
N PHE A 192 -6.25 -1.29 25.17
CA PHE A 192 -6.76 -0.22 26.02
C PHE A 192 -6.95 -0.65 27.47
N ILE A 193 -7.47 -1.85 27.71
CA ILE A 193 -7.65 -2.36 29.09
C ILE A 193 -6.31 -2.60 29.79
N GLU A 194 -5.29 -3.05 29.05
CA GLU A 194 -3.95 -3.30 29.59
C GLU A 194 -3.05 -2.06 29.57
N PHE A 195 -3.57 -0.88 29.17
CA PHE A 195 -2.77 0.32 28.98
C PHE A 195 -2.02 0.76 30.25
N ASN A 196 -2.66 0.67 31.42
CA ASN A 196 -2.01 1.03 32.68
C ASN A 196 -0.82 0.10 32.99
N ARG A 197 -1.00 -1.21 32.78
CA ARG A 197 0.07 -2.20 32.95
C ARG A 197 1.20 -2.00 31.95
N LEU A 198 0.88 -1.63 30.70
CA LEU A 198 1.85 -1.27 29.68
C LEU A 198 2.63 -0.01 30.06
N LYS A 199 1.94 1.02 30.57
CA LYS A 199 2.57 2.26 31.02
C LYS A 199 3.55 1.99 32.16
N GLU A 200 3.15 1.18 33.13
CA GLU A 200 4.05 0.75 34.21
C GLU A 200 5.24 -0.04 33.64
N PHE A 201 5.01 -1.00 32.75
CA PHE A 201 6.09 -1.79 32.15
C PHE A 201 7.11 -0.93 31.37
N PHE A 202 6.66 -0.02 30.51
CA PHE A 202 7.55 0.78 29.67
C PHE A 202 8.21 1.95 30.40
N PHE A 203 7.54 2.56 31.37
CA PHE A 203 8.02 3.79 32.02
C PHE A 203 8.53 3.59 33.45
N ALA A 204 8.16 2.49 34.12
CA ALA A 204 8.66 2.19 35.48
C ALA A 204 9.85 1.22 35.48
N ALA A 205 10.12 0.54 34.36
CA ALA A 205 11.33 -0.27 34.22
C ALA A 205 12.57 0.63 34.36
N LYS A 206 13.38 0.36 35.40
CA LYS A 206 14.66 1.04 35.59
C LYS A 206 15.63 0.58 34.51
N ASP A 207 16.25 1.54 33.84
CA ASP A 207 17.29 1.28 32.87
C ASP A 207 18.44 0.52 33.55
N GLN A 208 18.79 -0.65 33.00
CA GLN A 208 19.91 -1.47 33.48
C GLN A 208 21.18 -1.20 32.67
N LEU A 209 21.10 -0.35 31.65
CA LEU A 209 22.25 -0.02 30.81
C LEU A 209 23.17 0.97 31.53
N PRO A 210 24.50 0.82 31.39
CA PRO A 210 25.45 1.76 31.97
C PRO A 210 25.22 3.16 31.39
N ALA A 211 25.05 4.14 32.27
CA ALA A 211 24.78 5.52 31.86
C ALA A 211 26.04 6.14 31.23
N LEU A 212 25.95 6.56 29.97
CA LEU A 212 26.96 7.45 29.40
C LEU A 212 26.78 8.89 29.91
N HIS A 213 27.83 9.41 30.54
CA HIS A 213 27.92 10.76 31.07
C HIS A 213 28.34 11.75 29.97
N PHE A 214 27.39 12.12 29.11
CA PHE A 214 27.53 13.25 28.19
C PHE A 214 26.74 14.45 28.67
N PRO A 215 27.19 15.68 28.36
CA PRO A 215 26.40 16.88 28.64
C PRO A 215 25.10 16.86 27.81
N GLN A 216 24.04 17.48 28.36
CA GLN A 216 22.68 17.39 27.82
C GLN A 216 22.57 17.85 26.36
N TYR A 217 23.33 18.89 25.99
CA TYR A 217 23.35 19.40 24.61
C TYR A 217 23.89 18.36 23.62
N LEU A 218 24.91 17.58 24.00
CA LEU A 218 25.50 16.55 23.14
C LEU A 218 24.54 15.37 22.97
N LYS A 219 23.85 14.95 24.04
CA LYS A 219 22.80 13.91 23.95
C LYS A 219 21.67 14.35 23.02
N MET A 220 21.26 15.61 23.10
CA MET A 220 20.24 16.17 22.21
C MET A 220 20.75 16.25 20.77
N ALA A 221 22.00 16.70 20.55
CA ALA A 221 22.61 16.76 19.24
C ALA A 221 22.67 15.39 18.57
N VAL A 222 23.05 14.32 19.29
CA VAL A 222 23.07 12.95 18.77
C VAL A 222 21.67 12.42 18.44
N ARG A 223 20.65 12.75 19.26
CA ARG A 223 19.24 12.38 18.94
C ARG A 223 18.75 13.08 17.68
N LEU A 224 19.06 14.37 17.55
CA LEU A 224 18.67 15.17 16.40
C LEU A 224 19.49 14.82 15.15
N SER A 225 20.72 14.35 15.30
CA SER A 225 21.58 13.99 14.16
C SER A 225 21.01 12.85 13.33
N ILE A 226 20.22 11.94 13.93
CA ILE A 226 19.51 10.87 13.22
C ILE A 226 18.52 11.43 12.19
N ILE A 227 18.00 12.64 12.41
CA ILE A 227 17.09 13.31 11.47
C ILE A 227 17.89 14.22 10.53
N TYR A 228 18.75 15.09 11.08
CA TYR A 228 19.39 16.14 10.30
C TYR A 228 20.55 15.65 9.42
N ILE A 229 21.35 14.66 9.84
CA ILE A 229 22.45 14.15 9.01
C ILE A 229 21.89 13.49 7.74
N PRO A 230 20.94 12.54 7.79
CA PRO A 230 20.36 11.98 6.57
C PRO A 230 19.70 13.04 5.68
N LEU A 231 19.00 14.01 6.28
CA LEU A 231 18.38 15.10 5.53
C LEU A 231 19.42 15.97 4.81
N LEU A 232 20.53 16.29 5.47
CA LEU A 232 21.65 17.01 4.86
C LEU A 232 22.29 16.19 3.73
N LEU A 233 22.56 14.90 3.96
CA LEU A 233 23.12 14.01 2.93
C LEU A 233 22.22 13.90 1.70
N ILE A 234 20.89 13.85 1.90
CA ILE A 234 19.91 13.84 0.81
C ILE A 234 19.88 15.19 0.10
N ALA A 235 19.91 16.31 0.83
CA ALA A 235 19.96 17.65 0.25
C ALA A 235 21.24 17.87 -0.58
N MET A 236 22.36 17.31 -0.15
CA MET A 236 23.63 17.34 -0.88
C MET A 236 23.64 16.44 -2.12
N ARG A 237 22.80 15.38 -2.18
CA ARG A 237 22.80 14.41 -3.28
C ARG A 237 22.31 14.99 -4.62
N GLY A 238 21.82 16.22 -4.63
CA GLY A 238 21.22 16.86 -5.81
C GLY A 238 19.90 16.19 -6.21
N LYS A 239 19.07 16.90 -7.00
CA LYS A 239 17.86 16.28 -7.55
C LYS A 239 18.28 15.30 -8.66
N PRO A 240 17.73 14.07 -8.70
CA PRO A 240 18.02 13.14 -9.78
C PRO A 240 17.47 13.58 -11.15
N ASP A 241 16.63 14.61 -11.18
CA ASP A 241 16.00 15.14 -12.39
C ASP A 241 16.47 16.58 -12.60
N HIS A 242 17.43 16.76 -13.50
CA HIS A 242 18.00 18.08 -13.81
C HIS A 242 17.11 18.89 -14.75
N ASP A 243 16.28 18.22 -15.56
CA ASP A 243 15.46 18.82 -16.63
C ASP A 243 13.99 18.35 -16.56
N PRO A 244 13.24 18.72 -15.50
CA PRO A 244 11.86 18.25 -15.32
C PRO A 244 10.92 18.71 -16.45
N GLN A 245 11.26 19.79 -17.17
CA GLN A 245 10.48 20.29 -18.31
C GLN A 245 10.55 19.34 -19.52
N LEU A 246 11.70 18.69 -19.72
CA LEU A 246 11.95 17.76 -20.82
C LEU A 246 11.34 16.38 -20.55
N ARG A 247 11.12 16.04 -19.28
CA ARG A 247 10.58 14.73 -18.88
C ARG A 247 9.18 14.49 -19.47
N GLY A 248 9.00 13.34 -20.09
CA GLY A 248 7.73 12.92 -20.66
C GLY A 248 7.86 11.93 -21.80
N LYS A 249 6.69 11.52 -22.32
CA LYS A 249 6.55 10.73 -23.53
C LYS A 249 6.29 11.67 -24.70
N TYR A 250 7.03 11.51 -25.79
CA TYR A 250 6.93 12.33 -26.98
C TYR A 250 6.66 11.46 -28.21
N GLU A 251 5.71 11.90 -29.03
CA GLU A 251 5.46 11.33 -30.36
C GLU A 251 6.28 12.08 -31.40
N VAL A 252 6.85 11.33 -32.34
CA VAL A 252 7.58 11.92 -33.48
C VAL A 252 6.58 12.28 -34.57
N GLU A 253 6.27 13.57 -34.72
CA GLU A 253 5.38 14.05 -35.79
C GLU A 253 6.10 14.06 -37.14
N GLN A 254 7.39 14.40 -37.14
CA GLN A 254 8.18 14.47 -38.35
C GLN A 254 9.63 14.05 -38.07
N LEU A 255 10.15 13.16 -38.92
CA LEU A 255 11.53 12.76 -38.94
C LEU A 255 12.16 13.12 -40.28
N LYS A 256 13.27 13.86 -40.25
CA LYS A 256 14.10 14.14 -41.43
C LYS A 256 15.50 13.56 -41.21
N ILE A 257 15.98 12.73 -42.14
CA ILE A 257 17.36 12.24 -42.20
C ILE A 257 17.89 12.61 -43.58
N ASP A 258 19.06 13.25 -43.68
CA ASP A 258 19.65 13.69 -44.96
C ASP A 258 18.69 14.48 -45.86
N GLN A 259 17.90 15.39 -45.25
CA GLN A 259 16.87 16.20 -45.91
C GLN A 259 15.66 15.42 -46.48
N GLN A 260 15.63 14.09 -46.36
CA GLN A 260 14.48 13.26 -46.73
C GLN A 260 13.52 13.13 -45.56
N ILE A 261 12.23 13.38 -45.79
CA ILE A 261 11.18 13.18 -44.79
C ILE A 261 10.85 11.70 -44.75
N LEU A 262 11.10 11.07 -43.60
CA LEU A 262 10.70 9.69 -43.33
C LEU A 262 9.32 9.71 -42.66
N SER A 263 8.33 9.16 -43.35
CA SER A 263 6.98 8.97 -42.85
C SER A 263 6.68 7.48 -42.68
N ARG A 264 5.82 7.18 -41.70
CA ARG A 264 5.42 5.82 -41.39
C ARG A 264 4.74 5.19 -42.61
N THR A 265 5.34 4.16 -43.18
CA THR A 265 4.79 3.46 -44.36
C THR A 265 4.12 2.15 -43.94
N SER A 266 4.64 1.49 -42.89
CA SER A 266 4.08 0.27 -42.30
C SER A 266 4.37 0.13 -40.78
N CYS A 267 3.74 -0.85 -40.13
CA CYS A 267 4.02 -1.22 -38.73
C CYS A 267 5.35 -1.99 -38.55
N ALA A 268 6.00 -2.43 -39.64
CA ALA A 268 7.27 -3.16 -39.60
C ALA A 268 8.49 -2.26 -39.82
N ASP A 269 8.31 -1.02 -40.27
CA ASP A 269 9.42 -0.11 -40.60
C ASP A 269 10.27 0.23 -39.36
N SER A 270 11.56 0.52 -39.58
CA SER A 270 12.51 0.91 -38.52
C SER A 270 12.56 2.43 -38.31
N ILE A 271 11.40 3.09 -38.36
CA ILE A 271 11.28 4.55 -38.20
C ILE A 271 11.12 4.88 -36.72
N LEU A 272 11.77 5.95 -36.26
CA LEU A 272 11.62 6.44 -34.89
C LEU A 272 10.20 6.99 -34.69
N THR A 273 9.46 6.44 -33.73
CA THR A 273 8.06 6.79 -33.48
C THR A 273 7.84 7.45 -32.14
N LEU A 274 8.54 7.00 -31.10
CA LEU A 274 8.40 7.54 -29.75
C LEU A 274 9.76 7.86 -29.14
N VAL A 275 9.81 8.96 -28.40
CA VAL A 275 10.95 9.37 -27.59
C VAL A 275 10.50 9.56 -26.15
N TYR A 276 11.24 8.97 -25.22
CA TYR A 276 11.02 9.10 -23.80
C TYR A 276 12.20 9.84 -23.17
N PHE A 277 11.88 10.82 -22.33
CA PHE A 277 12.84 11.43 -21.41
C PHE A 277 12.42 11.06 -19.99
N ASP A 278 13.24 10.24 -19.35
CA ASP A 278 13.01 9.63 -18.05
C ASP A 278 13.85 10.29 -16.94
N SER A 279 13.49 9.99 -15.68
CA SER A 279 14.26 10.41 -14.51
C SER A 279 15.72 9.92 -14.57
N LYS A 280 16.64 10.63 -13.89
CA LYS A 280 18.10 10.33 -13.91
C LYS A 280 18.72 10.44 -15.30
N ASN A 281 18.23 11.42 -16.08
CA ASN A 281 18.63 11.69 -17.44
C ASN A 281 18.52 10.47 -18.38
N GLY A 282 17.55 9.59 -18.13
CA GLY A 282 17.28 8.45 -19.01
C GLY A 282 16.66 8.92 -20.33
N CYS A 283 17.06 8.32 -21.44
CA CYS A 283 16.39 8.52 -22.71
C CYS A 283 16.07 7.19 -23.37
N VAL A 284 14.90 7.06 -23.98
CA VAL A 284 14.54 5.89 -24.78
C VAL A 284 14.03 6.31 -26.15
N PHE A 285 14.65 5.81 -27.20
CA PHE A 285 14.18 5.94 -28.58
C PHE A 285 13.50 4.64 -29.00
N GLU A 286 12.25 4.69 -29.40
CA GLU A 286 11.50 3.53 -29.86
C GLU A 286 11.24 3.60 -31.37
N TYR A 287 11.66 2.56 -32.07
CA TYR A 287 11.53 2.44 -33.52
C TYR A 287 10.36 1.51 -33.89
N ASN A 288 9.14 2.06 -33.82
CA ASN A 288 7.88 1.43 -34.27
C ASN A 288 7.55 0.07 -33.59
N SER A 289 8.33 -0.38 -32.59
CA SER A 289 8.17 -1.64 -31.87
C SER A 289 8.88 -1.62 -30.51
N LEU A 290 8.27 -2.25 -29.51
CA LEU A 290 8.82 -2.41 -28.15
C LEU A 290 10.17 -3.16 -28.12
N GLN A 291 10.41 -4.05 -29.09
CA GLN A 291 11.66 -4.80 -29.21
C GLN A 291 12.80 -3.96 -29.80
N ARG A 292 12.49 -2.85 -30.48
CA ARG A 292 13.45 -1.95 -31.13
C ARG A 292 13.56 -0.65 -30.34
N ARG A 293 14.02 -0.78 -29.09
CA ARG A 293 14.26 0.36 -28.20
C ARG A 293 15.74 0.59 -27.96
N TRP A 294 16.17 1.83 -28.08
CA TRP A 294 17.50 2.26 -27.71
C TRP A 294 17.42 2.99 -26.38
N TYR A 295 18.12 2.47 -25.38
CA TYR A 295 18.17 3.01 -24.03
C TYR A 295 19.48 3.76 -23.86
N GLY A 296 19.39 5.03 -23.47
CA GLY A 296 20.53 5.92 -23.31
C GLY A 296 20.53 6.72 -22.03
N VAL A 297 21.55 7.55 -21.90
CA VAL A 297 21.63 8.66 -20.94
C VAL A 297 21.83 9.92 -21.76
N TYR A 298 21.03 10.95 -21.49
CA TYR A 298 21.23 12.26 -22.08
C TYR A 298 22.03 13.16 -21.15
N LYS A 299 22.76 14.11 -21.72
CA LYS A 299 23.39 15.23 -21.04
C LYS A 299 22.93 16.49 -21.76
N LYS A 300 22.40 17.44 -21.01
CA LYS A 300 21.96 18.72 -21.54
C LYS A 300 22.86 19.83 -21.02
N GLU A 301 23.32 20.67 -21.93
CA GLU A 301 24.06 21.90 -21.63
C GLU A 301 23.39 23.03 -22.43
N ASN A 302 22.69 23.93 -21.75
CA ASN A 302 21.84 24.96 -22.38
C ASN A 302 20.81 24.33 -23.34
N ASP A 303 20.88 24.69 -24.62
CA ASP A 303 20.02 24.17 -25.68
C ASP A 303 20.66 22.99 -26.43
N HIS A 304 21.81 22.49 -26.00
CA HIS A 304 22.46 21.32 -26.60
C HIS A 304 22.17 20.05 -25.79
N LEU A 305 21.83 18.98 -26.51
CA LEU A 305 21.51 17.66 -25.99
C LEU A 305 22.45 16.62 -26.60
N GLU A 306 23.16 15.88 -25.76
CA GLU A 306 24.00 14.75 -26.15
C GLU A 306 23.40 13.47 -25.55
N ILE A 307 23.17 12.43 -26.37
CA ILE A 307 22.62 11.14 -25.92
C ILE A 307 23.62 10.03 -26.21
N LYS A 308 24.03 9.34 -25.15
CA LYS A 308 24.88 8.14 -25.21
C LYS A 308 24.05 6.89 -24.96
N TRP A 309 24.14 5.93 -25.87
CA TRP A 309 23.34 4.71 -25.82
C TRP A 309 24.04 3.63 -24.99
N ARG A 310 23.28 3.02 -24.07
CA ARG A 310 23.69 1.85 -23.28
C ARG A 310 23.31 0.55 -23.98
N THR A 311 22.10 0.50 -24.52
CA THR A 311 21.55 -0.70 -25.17
C THR A 311 20.77 -0.29 -26.42
N PRO A 312 21.05 -0.84 -27.62
CA PRO A 312 22.17 -1.74 -27.94
C PRO A 312 23.54 -1.04 -27.90
N ALA A 313 24.60 -1.79 -27.65
CA ALA A 313 25.97 -1.26 -27.62
C ALA A 313 26.46 -0.86 -29.03
N GLY A 314 27.43 0.06 -29.10
CA GLY A 314 28.08 0.47 -30.35
C GLY A 314 27.25 1.40 -31.25
N LYS A 315 26.14 1.97 -30.75
CA LYS A 315 25.37 2.97 -31.48
C LYS A 315 26.05 4.34 -31.45
N PRO A 316 25.99 5.11 -32.55
CA PRO A 316 26.60 6.44 -32.59
C PRO A 316 25.91 7.40 -31.62
N VAL A 317 26.69 8.28 -31.01
CA VAL A 317 26.17 9.33 -30.11
C VAL A 317 25.26 10.26 -30.91
N PHE A 318 24.13 10.65 -30.32
CA PHE A 318 23.23 11.63 -30.91
C PHE A 318 23.50 12.99 -30.26
N THR A 319 23.85 13.99 -31.06
CA THR A 319 24.11 15.36 -30.60
C THR A 319 23.17 16.31 -31.33
N ALA A 320 22.32 17.03 -30.60
CA ALA A 320 21.32 17.92 -31.19
C ALA A 320 21.19 19.24 -30.44
N ALA A 321 20.86 20.30 -31.17
CA ALA A 321 20.33 21.54 -30.61
C ALA A 321 18.80 21.42 -30.45
N MET A 322 18.30 21.95 -29.34
CA MET A 322 16.89 21.96 -28.98
C MET A 322 16.32 23.34 -29.23
N SER A 323 15.18 23.42 -29.92
CA SER A 323 14.40 24.65 -29.95
C SER A 323 13.61 24.81 -28.64
N PRO A 324 13.31 26.04 -28.18
CA PRO A 324 12.46 26.25 -27.01
C PRO A 324 11.10 25.56 -27.22
N VAL A 325 10.57 24.98 -26.13
CA VAL A 325 9.27 24.30 -26.15
C VAL A 325 8.19 25.35 -26.39
N ASN A 326 7.54 25.31 -27.56
CA ASN A 326 6.43 26.21 -27.86
C ASN A 326 5.24 25.94 -26.91
N ALA A 327 4.32 26.89 -26.76
CA ALA A 327 3.12 26.76 -25.91
C ALA A 327 2.25 25.51 -26.18
N ALA A 328 2.42 24.87 -27.35
CA ALA A 328 1.79 23.62 -27.74
C ALA A 328 2.51 22.33 -27.24
N GLY A 329 3.65 22.45 -26.54
CA GLY A 329 4.42 21.31 -26.04
C GLY A 329 5.30 20.61 -27.08
N ASN A 330 5.57 21.27 -28.21
CA ASN A 330 6.40 20.75 -29.29
C ASN A 330 7.87 21.07 -29.06
N LEU A 331 8.74 20.08 -29.27
CA LEU A 331 10.19 20.15 -29.12
C LEU A 331 10.84 19.74 -30.44
N ILE A 332 11.74 20.55 -30.99
CA ILE A 332 12.49 20.19 -32.20
C ILE A 332 13.93 19.89 -31.79
N LEU A 333 14.40 18.70 -32.15
CA LEU A 333 15.79 18.28 -32.01
C LEU A 333 16.44 18.29 -33.39
N THR A 334 17.37 19.21 -33.62
CA THR A 334 18.12 19.29 -34.88
C THR A 334 19.59 19.00 -34.60
N GLY A 335 20.12 17.92 -35.18
CA GLY A 335 21.42 17.41 -34.80
C GLY A 335 22.00 16.38 -35.76
N MET A 336 22.97 15.62 -35.25
CA MET A 336 23.61 14.51 -35.95
C MET A 336 23.50 13.23 -35.14
N MET A 337 23.19 12.12 -35.82
CA MET A 337 23.29 10.77 -35.27
C MET A 337 24.57 10.14 -35.82
N GLY A 338 25.69 10.28 -35.10
CA GLY A 338 27.01 10.03 -35.67
C GLY A 338 27.36 11.09 -36.72
N ASN A 339 27.38 10.71 -38.00
CA ASN A 339 27.68 11.63 -39.11
C ASN A 339 26.43 12.05 -39.89
N ASP A 340 25.27 11.45 -39.61
CA ASP A 340 24.06 11.65 -40.41
C ASP A 340 23.21 12.80 -39.82
N PRO A 341 22.95 13.89 -40.56
CA PRO A 341 22.08 14.98 -40.11
C PRO A 341 20.64 14.49 -39.93
N MET A 342 20.10 14.74 -38.73
CA MET A 342 18.78 14.29 -38.30
C MET A 342 18.00 15.44 -37.65
N THR A 343 16.76 15.67 -38.09
CA THR A 343 15.82 16.58 -37.43
C THR A 343 14.58 15.83 -36.98
N ILE A 344 14.23 15.95 -35.70
CA ILE A 344 13.12 15.27 -35.06
C ILE A 344 12.16 16.32 -34.50
N THR A 345 10.92 16.34 -35.00
CA THR A 345 9.84 17.14 -34.41
C THR A 345 9.06 16.26 -33.45
N LEU A 346 9.10 16.62 -32.16
CA LEU A 346 8.49 15.89 -31.06
C LEU A 346 7.28 16.63 -30.50
N LYS A 347 6.21 15.91 -30.20
CA LYS A 347 5.03 16.43 -29.52
C LYS A 347 4.79 15.67 -28.22
N LYS A 348 4.67 16.40 -27.11
CA LYS A 348 4.45 15.79 -25.80
C LYS A 348 3.06 15.16 -25.71
N ILE A 349 3.01 13.88 -25.36
CA ILE A 349 1.76 13.19 -25.04
C ILE A 349 1.54 13.27 -23.53
N ASN A 350 0.47 13.95 -23.12
CA ASN A 350 -0.02 13.87 -21.74
C ASN A 350 -0.84 12.60 -21.61
N ASN A 351 -0.30 11.60 -20.91
CA ASN A 351 -1.02 10.39 -20.55
C ASN A 351 -2.00 10.63 -19.40
#